data_AF-A0A1E5P7E2-F1
#
_entry.id   AF-A0A1E5P7E2-F1
#
_cell.length_a   1.000
_cell.length_b   1.000
_cell.length_c   1.000
_cell.angle_alpha   90.00
_cell.angle_beta   90.00
_cell.angle_gamma   90.00
#
_symmetry.space_group_name_H-M   'P 1'
#
loop_
_entity.id
_entity.type
_entity.pdbx_description
1 polymer ?
#
loop_
_entity_poly.entity_id
_entity_poly.type
_entity_poly.pdbx_seq_one_letter_code
_entity_poly.pdbx_strand_id
1 'polypeptide(L)'
;MSQSVPPPPPSGNPFADNAYPQAPAPAPARDNVGLGVVAAFAAALVASGIYGAIYGATEYQIGIAAIAVGYLTGLAAGKAGGGNPALPVVSAILTLGAVYLGQLLGFAILLADVLHLGVAEVFFQNFQELTSIWKEEAGPMTFLFLAIGAYAAFSAAKKSAS
;
A
#
# COMPACT_ATOMS: atom_id res chain seq x y z
N MET A 1 28.78 10.49 53.65
CA MET A 1 28.56 11.94 53.50
C MET A 1 27.82 12.14 52.18
N SER A 2 26.52 12.41 52.24
CA SER A 2 25.71 12.63 51.04
C SER A 2 25.92 14.06 50.58
N GLN A 3 26.65 14.28 49.48
CA GLN A 3 26.76 15.60 48.87
C GLN A 3 25.39 15.99 48.31
N SER A 4 24.81 17.06 48.85
CA SER A 4 23.69 17.77 48.23
C SER A 4 24.21 18.48 46.98
N VAL A 5 23.86 17.96 45.80
CA VAL A 5 24.10 18.66 44.53
C VAL A 5 23.28 19.96 44.56
N PRO A 6 23.88 21.14 44.36
CA PRO A 6 23.15 22.40 44.29
C PRO A 6 22.14 22.37 43.14
N PRO A 7 20.94 22.97 43.30
CA PRO A 7 20.00 23.09 42.20
C PRO A 7 20.64 23.88 41.04
N PRO A 8 20.40 23.50 39.77
CA PRO A 8 20.91 24.22 38.62
C PRO A 8 20.41 25.68 38.65
N PRO A 9 21.24 26.66 38.25
CA PRO A 9 20.86 28.06 38.24
C PRO A 9 19.62 28.28 37.37
N PRO A 10 18.69 29.18 37.77
CA PRO A 10 17.52 29.50 36.99
C PRO A 10 17.94 29.92 35.58
N SER A 11 17.54 29.15 34.57
CA SER A 11 17.73 29.58 33.19
C SER A 11 16.92 30.86 33.00
N GLY A 12 17.58 31.98 32.72
CA GLY A 12 16.93 33.27 32.42
C GLY A 12 16.12 33.27 31.11
N ASN A 13 15.71 32.09 30.66
CA ASN A 13 14.82 31.88 29.54
C ASN A 13 13.37 31.85 30.08
N PRO A 14 12.56 32.91 29.85
CA PRO A 14 11.17 32.98 30.33
C PRO A 14 10.25 31.90 29.72
N PHE A 15 10.74 31.11 28.76
CA PHE A 15 10.06 29.95 28.18
C PHE A 15 10.42 28.61 28.84
N ALA A 16 11.37 28.59 29.78
CA ALA A 16 11.78 27.37 30.48
C ALA A 16 10.87 27.00 31.66
N ASP A 17 10.14 27.98 32.20
CA ASP A 17 9.26 27.82 33.37
C ASP A 17 7.87 27.29 32.98
N ASN A 18 7.78 26.18 32.26
CA ASN A 18 6.58 25.34 32.08
C ASN A 18 5.24 26.07 31.84
N ALA A 19 5.26 27.32 31.34
CA ALA A 19 4.09 28.22 31.27
C ALA A 19 3.13 27.85 30.12
N TYR A 20 3.49 26.82 29.36
CA TYR A 20 2.69 26.27 28.28
C TYR A 20 2.50 24.77 28.51
N PRO A 21 1.32 24.21 28.21
CA PRO A 21 1.12 22.78 28.21
C PRO A 21 2.22 22.13 27.36
N GLN A 22 3.05 21.29 27.97
CA GLN A 22 4.00 20.48 27.23
C GLN A 22 3.20 19.65 26.23
N ALA A 23 3.57 19.75 24.94
CA ALA A 23 2.96 18.91 23.92
C ALA A 23 3.11 17.43 24.35
N PRO A 24 2.04 16.62 24.25
CA PRO A 24 2.14 15.20 24.59
C PRO A 24 3.33 14.57 23.87
N ALA A 25 4.13 13.78 24.59
CA ALA A 25 5.23 13.04 23.99
C ALA A 25 4.69 12.23 22.79
N PRO A 26 5.39 12.19 21.64
CA PRO A 26 4.98 11.39 20.50
C PRO A 26 4.71 9.94 20.95
N ALA A 27 3.61 9.36 20.48
CA ALA A 27 3.32 7.95 20.75
C ALA A 27 4.52 7.08 20.31
N PRO A 28 4.83 5.98 21.03
CA PRO A 28 5.91 5.10 20.64
C PRO A 28 5.69 4.61 19.21
N ALA A 29 6.65 4.91 18.33
CA ALA A 29 6.58 4.46 16.96
C ALA A 29 6.55 2.92 16.96
N ARG A 30 5.50 2.35 16.37
CA ARG A 30 5.47 0.92 16.06
C ARG A 30 6.66 0.60 15.14
N ASP A 31 7.33 -0.51 15.38
CA ASP A 31 8.41 -1.00 14.52
C ASP A 31 8.28 -2.51 14.35
N ASN A 32 7.29 -2.92 13.54
CA ASN A 32 7.05 -4.33 13.24
C ASN A 32 6.97 -4.54 11.72
N VAL A 33 8.14 -4.48 11.10
CA VAL A 33 8.28 -4.61 9.64
C VAL A 33 7.58 -5.85 9.10
N GLY A 34 7.75 -7.00 9.76
CA GLY A 34 7.16 -8.27 9.32
C GLY A 34 5.63 -8.20 9.28
N LEU A 35 5.01 -7.66 10.33
CA LEU A 35 3.56 -7.46 10.36
C LEU A 35 3.10 -6.46 9.29
N GLY A 36 3.86 -5.39 9.07
CA GLY A 36 3.61 -4.42 8.01
C GLY A 36 3.60 -5.04 6.61
N VAL A 37 4.58 -5.89 6.29
CA VAL A 37 4.67 -6.57 4.99
C VAL A 37 3.51 -7.56 4.81
N VAL A 38 3.18 -8.34 5.84
CA VAL A 38 2.06 -9.30 5.76
C VAL A 38 0.73 -8.57 5.59
N ALA A 39 0.49 -7.49 6.33
CA ALA A 39 -0.72 -6.68 6.20
C ALA A 39 -0.83 -6.03 4.80
N ALA A 40 0.28 -5.51 4.28
CA ALA A 40 0.34 -4.96 2.93
C ALA A 40 0.03 -6.03 1.88
N PHE A 41 0.64 -7.20 1.99
CA PHE A 41 0.42 -8.31 1.06
C PHE A 41 -1.04 -8.79 1.08
N ALA A 42 -1.63 -8.97 2.26
CA ALA A 42 -3.04 -9.35 2.39
C ALA A 42 -3.97 -8.29 1.78
N ALA A 43 -3.74 -7.00 2.06
CA ALA A 43 -4.50 -5.91 1.49
C ALA A 43 -4.37 -5.85 -0.04
N ALA A 44 -3.16 -6.07 -0.55
CA ALA A 44 -2.85 -6.08 -1.98
C ALA A 44 -3.62 -7.20 -2.71
N LEU A 45 -3.66 -8.42 -2.15
CA LEU A 45 -4.42 -9.54 -2.73
C LEU A 45 -5.93 -9.27 -2.74
N VAL A 46 -6.49 -8.77 -1.63
CA VAL A 46 -7.93 -8.46 -1.54
C VAL A 46 -8.29 -7.34 -2.53
N ALA A 47 -7.51 -6.26 -2.56
CA ALA A 47 -7.75 -5.15 -3.46
C ALA A 47 -7.60 -5.55 -4.94
N SER A 48 -6.63 -6.40 -5.26
CA SER A 48 -6.43 -6.99 -6.59
C SER A 48 -7.64 -7.83 -7.02
N GLY A 49 -8.15 -8.70 -6.14
CA GLY A 49 -9.35 -9.49 -6.39
C GLY A 49 -10.58 -8.64 -6.67
N ILE A 50 -10.82 -7.61 -5.84
CA ILE A 50 -11.92 -6.66 -6.02
C ILE A 50 -11.77 -5.90 -7.34
N TYR A 51 -10.57 -5.40 -7.64
CA TYR A 51 -10.30 -4.70 -8.89
C TYR A 51 -10.54 -5.60 -10.10
N GLY A 52 -10.00 -6.82 -10.11
CA GLY A 52 -10.19 -7.75 -11.23
C GLY A 52 -11.65 -8.13 -11.44
N ALA A 53 -12.41 -8.34 -10.36
CA ALA A 53 -13.84 -8.59 -10.44
C ALA A 53 -14.62 -7.41 -11.05
N ILE A 54 -14.29 -6.17 -10.64
CA ILE A 54 -14.90 -4.97 -11.21
C ILE A 54 -14.53 -4.84 -12.69
N TYR A 55 -13.25 -4.97 -13.04
CA TYR A 55 -12.77 -4.85 -14.41
C TYR A 55 -13.43 -5.87 -15.34
N GLY A 56 -13.52 -7.14 -14.91
CA GLY A 56 -14.17 -8.19 -15.68
C GLY A 56 -15.68 -7.95 -15.87
N ALA A 57 -16.34 -7.28 -14.93
CA ALA A 57 -17.78 -7.00 -15.01
C ALA A 57 -18.13 -5.72 -15.77
N THR A 58 -17.24 -4.71 -15.79
CA THR A 58 -17.57 -3.38 -16.34
C THR A 58 -16.75 -2.96 -17.54
N GLU A 59 -15.68 -3.68 -17.91
CA GLU A 59 -14.73 -3.35 -18.99
C GLU A 59 -14.07 -1.94 -18.90
N TYR A 60 -14.39 -1.18 -17.85
CA TYR A 60 -13.98 0.20 -17.67
C TYR A 60 -13.57 0.43 -16.21
N GLN A 61 -12.28 0.72 -15.97
CA GLN A 61 -11.68 1.58 -14.92
C GLN A 61 -10.29 1.08 -14.48
N ILE A 62 -9.23 1.64 -15.08
CA ILE A 62 -7.85 1.35 -14.63
C ILE A 62 -7.37 2.40 -13.61
N GLY A 63 -7.70 3.68 -13.83
CA GLY A 63 -7.06 4.78 -13.11
C GLY A 63 -7.42 4.92 -11.62
N ILE A 64 -8.72 4.93 -11.30
CA ILE A 64 -9.18 5.03 -9.91
C ILE A 64 -8.84 3.76 -9.14
N ALA A 65 -8.93 2.60 -9.80
CA ALA A 65 -8.60 1.32 -9.20
C ALA A 65 -7.13 1.24 -8.77
N ALA A 66 -6.19 1.66 -9.64
CA ALA A 66 -4.77 1.65 -9.30
C ALA A 66 -4.44 2.53 -8.08
N ILE A 67 -5.05 3.72 -7.99
CA ILE A 67 -4.91 4.61 -6.83
C ILE A 67 -5.47 3.95 -5.57
N ALA A 68 -6.67 3.37 -5.64
CA ALA A 68 -7.33 2.73 -4.51
C ALA A 68 -6.54 1.52 -4.00
N VAL A 69 -6.12 0.62 -4.90
CA VAL A 69 -5.29 -0.55 -4.59
C VAL A 69 -3.99 -0.11 -3.92
N GLY A 70 -3.31 0.88 -4.48
CA GLY A 70 -2.08 1.41 -3.92
C GLY A 70 -2.28 2.01 -2.53
N TYR A 71 -3.25 2.91 -2.39
CA TYR A 71 -3.54 3.56 -1.13
C TYR A 71 -3.88 2.55 -0.02
N LEU A 72 -4.74 1.55 -0.29
CA LEU A 72 -5.10 0.52 0.69
C LEU A 72 -3.90 -0.33 1.10
N THR A 73 -3.08 -0.74 0.14
CA THR A 73 -1.86 -1.52 0.37
C THR A 73 -0.87 -0.76 1.24
N GLY A 74 -0.63 0.52 0.90
CA GLY A 74 0.26 1.39 1.67
C GLY A 74 -0.26 1.70 3.07
N LEU A 75 -1.56 1.98 3.20
CA LEU A 75 -2.21 2.23 4.48
C LEU A 75 -2.12 1.02 5.41
N ALA A 76 -2.30 -0.20 4.89
CA ALA A 76 -2.12 -1.43 5.67
C ALA A 76 -0.66 -1.58 6.14
N ALA A 77 0.30 -1.33 5.24
CA ALA A 77 1.73 -1.39 5.57
C ALA A 77 2.12 -0.43 6.70
N GLY A 78 1.75 0.85 6.58
CA GLY A 78 2.13 1.88 7.54
C GLY A 78 1.44 1.72 8.89
N LYS A 79 0.13 1.39 8.92
CA LYS A 79 -0.59 1.18 10.18
C LYS A 79 -0.11 -0.04 10.97
N ALA A 80 0.27 -1.11 10.27
CA ALA A 80 0.64 -2.36 10.91
C ALA A 80 2.14 -2.46 11.21
N GLY A 81 2.99 -1.89 10.35
CA GLY A 81 4.44 -1.99 10.47
C GLY A 81 5.17 -0.76 11.01
N GLY A 82 4.49 0.40 11.03
CA GLY A 82 5.01 1.64 11.61
C GLY A 82 6.09 2.34 10.78
N GLY A 83 7.07 2.97 11.44
CA GLY A 83 7.97 3.99 10.86
C GLY A 83 9.09 3.50 9.95
N ASN A 84 9.17 2.20 9.65
CA ASN A 84 10.32 1.65 8.93
C ASN A 84 10.39 2.12 7.46
N PRO A 85 11.53 2.65 6.99
CA PRO A 85 11.67 3.20 5.64
C PRO A 85 11.55 2.17 4.50
N ALA A 86 11.67 0.88 4.79
CA ALA A 86 11.45 -0.18 3.79
C ALA A 86 9.97 -0.37 3.44
N LEU A 87 9.05 -0.14 4.38
CA LEU A 87 7.62 -0.43 4.20
C LEU A 87 6.98 0.36 3.03
N PRO A 88 7.25 1.66 2.83
CA PRO A 88 6.77 2.38 1.67
C PRO A 88 7.27 1.82 0.32
N VAL A 89 8.49 1.31 0.27
CA VAL A 89 9.05 0.73 -0.96
C VAL A 89 8.42 -0.63 -1.23
N VAL A 90 8.30 -1.46 -0.19
CA VAL A 90 7.67 -2.78 -0.31
C VAL A 90 6.20 -2.64 -0.71
N SER A 91 5.46 -1.70 -0.12
CA SER A 91 4.05 -1.48 -0.48
C SER A 91 3.88 -1.00 -1.93
N ALA A 92 4.80 -0.17 -2.43
CA ALA A 92 4.83 0.24 -3.83
C ALA A 92 5.04 -0.95 -4.77
N ILE A 93 6.02 -1.82 -4.48
CA ILE A 93 6.29 -3.02 -5.29
C ILE A 93 5.09 -3.98 -5.25
N LEU A 94 4.51 -4.23 -4.07
CA LEU A 94 3.33 -5.07 -3.92
C LEU A 94 2.13 -4.52 -4.71
N THR A 95 1.98 -3.20 -4.74
CA THR A 95 0.92 -2.54 -5.52
C THR A 95 1.08 -2.76 -7.01
N LEU A 96 2.30 -2.68 -7.55
CA LEU A 96 2.54 -2.96 -8.96
C LEU A 96 2.11 -4.39 -9.32
N GLY A 97 2.48 -5.36 -8.47
CA GLY A 97 2.04 -6.74 -8.62
C GLY A 97 0.53 -6.92 -8.50
N ALA A 98 -0.10 -6.24 -7.53
CA ALA A 98 -1.54 -6.34 -7.29
C ALA A 98 -2.40 -5.75 -8.41
N VAL A 99 -2.02 -4.59 -8.94
CA VAL A 99 -2.73 -3.98 -10.08
C VAL A 99 -2.57 -4.85 -11.31
N TYR A 100 -1.36 -5.34 -11.60
CA TYR A 100 -1.12 -6.28 -12.70
C TYR A 100 -1.96 -7.55 -12.56
N LEU A 101 -1.94 -8.20 -11.39
CA LEU A 101 -2.74 -9.39 -11.12
C LEU A 101 -4.25 -9.12 -11.24
N GLY A 102 -4.71 -7.93 -10.85
CA GLY A 102 -6.11 -7.55 -10.98
C GLY A 102 -6.53 -7.42 -12.45
N GLN A 103 -5.66 -6.86 -13.30
CA GLN A 103 -5.89 -6.81 -14.74
C GLN A 103 -5.96 -8.22 -15.34
N LEU A 104 -5.03 -9.11 -14.99
CA LEU A 104 -5.05 -10.49 -15.46
C LEU A 104 -6.31 -11.24 -15.01
N LEU A 105 -6.75 -11.02 -13.76
CA LEU A 105 -7.98 -11.63 -13.25
C LEU A 105 -9.20 -11.11 -14.00
N GLY A 106 -9.24 -9.82 -14.30
CA GLY A 106 -10.28 -9.22 -15.12
C GLY A 106 -10.35 -9.84 -16.51
N PHE A 107 -9.21 -10.00 -17.19
CA PHE A 107 -9.15 -10.72 -18.47
C PHE A 107 -9.59 -12.18 -18.33
N ALA A 108 -9.22 -12.87 -17.25
CA ALA A 108 -9.63 -14.25 -17.02
C ALA A 108 -11.15 -14.39 -16.83
N ILE A 109 -11.80 -13.44 -16.17
CA ILE A 109 -13.27 -13.41 -16.01
C ILE A 109 -13.94 -13.22 -17.37
N LEU A 110 -13.46 -12.25 -18.16
CA LEU A 110 -13.96 -12.00 -19.52
C LEU A 110 -13.79 -13.23 -20.43
N LEU A 111 -12.61 -13.87 -20.43
CA LEU A 111 -12.36 -15.06 -21.25
C LEU A 111 -13.14 -16.29 -20.76
N ALA A 112 -13.33 -16.46 -19.46
CA ALA A 112 -14.10 -17.56 -18.89
C ALA A 112 -15.54 -17.54 -19.41
N ASP A 113 -16.15 -16.36 -19.52
CA ASP A 113 -17.50 -16.19 -20.05
C ASP A 113 -17.57 -16.54 -21.55
N VAL A 114 -16.56 -16.16 -22.33
CA VAL A 114 -16.49 -16.43 -23.78
C VAL A 114 -16.19 -17.91 -24.08
N LEU A 115 -15.29 -18.53 -23.32
CA LEU A 115 -14.83 -19.91 -23.54
C LEU A 115 -15.69 -20.95 -22.80
N HIS A 116 -16.64 -20.50 -21.96
CA HIS A 116 -17.43 -21.35 -21.07
C HIS A 116 -16.58 -22.24 -20.15
N LEU A 117 -15.45 -21.70 -19.68
CA LEU A 117 -14.52 -22.36 -18.76
C LEU A 117 -14.60 -21.74 -17.36
N GLY A 118 -14.01 -22.40 -16.37
CA GLY A 118 -13.89 -21.81 -15.03
C GLY A 118 -12.86 -20.66 -15.01
N VAL A 119 -13.14 -19.57 -14.29
CA VAL A 119 -12.18 -18.44 -14.12
C VAL A 119 -10.82 -18.91 -13.61
N ALA A 120 -10.81 -19.86 -12.66
CA ALA A 120 -9.57 -20.42 -12.13
C ALA A 120 -8.80 -21.24 -13.18
N GLU A 121 -9.51 -21.95 -14.05
CA GLU A 121 -8.90 -22.70 -15.15
C GLU A 121 -8.22 -21.74 -16.12
N VAL A 122 -8.93 -20.71 -16.58
CA VAL A 122 -8.36 -19.67 -17.45
C VAL A 122 -7.18 -18.97 -16.78
N PHE A 123 -7.33 -18.57 -15.52
CA PHE A 123 -6.29 -17.80 -14.82
C PHE A 123 -5.01 -18.61 -14.60
N PHE A 124 -5.11 -19.86 -14.16
CA PHE A 124 -3.93 -20.66 -13.80
C PHE A 124 -3.37 -21.47 -14.97
N GLN A 125 -4.20 -21.96 -15.89
CA GLN A 125 -3.75 -22.79 -17.01
C GLN A 125 -3.41 -21.95 -18.26
N ASN A 126 -4.02 -20.78 -18.42
CA ASN A 126 -3.77 -19.88 -19.56
C ASN A 126 -3.07 -18.57 -19.13
N PHE A 127 -2.35 -18.59 -18.02
CA PHE A 127 -1.66 -17.40 -17.48
C PHE A 127 -0.72 -16.72 -18.49
N GLN A 128 -0.04 -17.50 -19.32
CA GLN A 128 0.84 -16.98 -20.36
C GLN A 128 0.06 -16.24 -21.45
N GLU A 129 -1.12 -16.74 -21.81
CA GLU A 129 -2.03 -16.10 -22.76
C GLU A 129 -2.55 -14.78 -22.20
N LEU A 130 -3.01 -14.79 -20.94
CA LEU A 130 -3.46 -13.57 -20.24
C LEU A 130 -2.35 -12.52 -20.18
N THR A 131 -1.11 -12.95 -19.98
CA THR A 131 0.07 -12.06 -20.01
C THR A 131 0.33 -11.52 -21.42
N SER A 132 0.08 -12.29 -22.48
CA SER A 132 0.18 -11.81 -23.87
C SER A 132 -0.87 -10.75 -24.16
N ILE A 133 -2.14 -11.04 -23.82
CA ILE A 133 -3.26 -10.11 -23.97
C ILE A 133 -2.97 -8.81 -23.22
N TRP A 134 -2.50 -8.92 -21.97
CA TRP A 134 -2.12 -7.73 -21.20
C TRP A 134 -1.04 -6.90 -21.88
N LYS A 135 -0.02 -7.52 -22.50
CA LYS A 135 1.04 -6.80 -23.22
C LYS A 135 0.51 -6.10 -24.46
N GLU A 136 -0.43 -6.70 -25.17
CA GLU A 136 -1.06 -6.14 -26.36
C GLU A 136 -1.96 -4.95 -26.01
N GLU A 137 -2.70 -5.04 -24.90
CA GLU A 137 -3.56 -3.98 -24.37
C GLU A 137 -2.79 -2.90 -23.58
N ALA A 138 -1.58 -3.20 -23.11
CA ALA A 138 -0.79 -2.29 -22.28
C ALA A 138 -0.27 -1.08 -23.07
N GLY A 139 -1.07 -0.02 -23.10
CA GLY A 139 -0.65 1.29 -23.56
C GLY A 139 0.12 2.10 -22.50
N PRO A 140 0.66 3.29 -22.88
CA PRO A 140 1.37 4.20 -21.95
C PRO A 140 0.58 4.56 -20.69
N MET A 141 -0.75 4.64 -20.79
CA MET A 141 -1.64 4.92 -19.66
C MET A 141 -1.61 3.83 -18.59
N THR A 142 -1.45 2.57 -18.97
CA THR A 142 -1.33 1.45 -18.02
C THR A 142 -0.11 1.66 -17.12
N PHE A 143 1.04 1.98 -17.72
CA PHE A 143 2.27 2.25 -16.97
C PHE A 143 2.18 3.51 -16.12
N LEU A 144 1.50 4.56 -16.61
CA LEU A 144 1.22 5.75 -15.82
C LEU A 144 0.40 5.42 -14.57
N PHE A 145 -0.68 4.63 -14.70
CA PHE A 145 -1.50 4.25 -13.56
C PHE A 145 -0.79 3.29 -12.60
N LEU A 146 0.05 2.39 -13.10
CA LEU A 146 0.93 1.57 -12.27
C LEU A 146 1.86 2.45 -11.43
N ALA A 147 2.49 3.46 -12.06
CA ALA A 147 3.35 4.41 -11.35
C ALA A 147 2.58 5.25 -10.32
N ILE A 148 1.38 5.72 -10.66
CA ILE A 148 0.50 6.46 -9.73
C ILE A 148 0.07 5.58 -8.56
N GLY A 149 -0.32 4.33 -8.81
CA GLY A 149 -0.67 3.38 -7.76
C GLY A 149 0.49 3.12 -6.81
N ALA A 150 1.69 2.86 -7.35
CA ALA A 150 2.91 2.69 -6.57
C ALA A 150 3.23 3.95 -5.72
N TYR A 151 3.09 5.14 -6.30
CA TYR A 151 3.27 6.40 -5.58
C TYR A 151 2.22 6.61 -4.47
N ALA A 152 0.96 6.24 -4.73
CA ALA A 152 -0.11 6.29 -3.75
C ALA A 152 0.18 5.36 -2.56
N ALA A 153 0.67 4.14 -2.84
CA ALA A 153 1.07 3.18 -1.81
C ALA A 153 2.23 3.68 -0.96
N PHE A 154 3.27 4.19 -1.60
CA PHE A 154 4.43 4.78 -0.92
C PHE A 154 4.00 5.93 -0.01
N SER A 155 3.18 6.84 -0.55
CA SER A 155 2.70 8.02 0.19
C SER A 155 1.78 7.63 1.35
N ALA A 156 0.87 6.68 1.16
CA ALA A 156 -0.04 6.20 2.19
C ALA A 156 0.72 5.49 3.32
N ALA A 157 1.71 4.66 2.99
CA ALA A 157 2.55 3.99 3.99
C ALA A 157 3.31 5.00 4.87
N LYS A 158 3.96 6.01 4.25
CA LYS A 158 4.65 7.06 5.01
C LYS A 158 3.73 7.87 5.91
N LYS A 159 2.53 8.21 5.43
CA LYS A 159 1.58 9.05 6.19
C LYS A 159 0.86 8.30 7.31
N SER A 160 0.76 6.97 7.21
CA SER A 160 0.03 6.14 8.18
C SER A 160 0.92 5.45 9.20
N ALA A 161 2.24 5.56 9.04
CA ALA A 161 3.22 5.19 10.05
C ALA A 161 2.98 5.99 11.32
N SER A 162 2.31 5.35 12.29
CA SER A 162 1.98 5.90 13.61
C SER A 162 2.04 4.80 14.66
#